data_AF-T0LJ86-F1
#
_entry.id   AF-T0LJ86-F1
#
_cell.length_a   1.000
_cell.length_b   1.000
_cell.length_c   1.000
_cell.angle_alpha   90.00
_cell.angle_beta   90.00
_cell.angle_gamma   90.00
#
_symmetry.space_group_name_H-M   'P 1'
#
loop_
_entity.id
_entity.type
_entity.pdbx_description
1 polymer ?
#
loop_
_entity_poly.entity_id
_entity_poly.type
_entity_poly.pdbx_seq_one_letter_code
_entity_poly.pdbx_strand_id
1 'polypeptide(L)'
;MTQSEGAELKKGKKTKHNHHNGLSGSSDGSDAETASQASSSKRGKKDKSKRKREGDDAELNGNSKKHRRPSLSRPARDPRDTTSSSSKKVKKPKNEGAVTRSPSPVIDFDGLSRPSIGTRERLEESPEQAAARLEKLKGAVRTILECVGEDPDRPGILDTPRRYAEAMLFFTKGYQQNVRDIVNNAIFQEGHNEMVIVKDIEIFSQCEHHLVPFTGKMHIAYIPKNQVIGLSKIPRIAEMFARRLQIQERLTKEVANAIMEILKPQGVAVVMESSHLCMVMRGVQKTTTSTITSCVLGAFEKKEKTRNEFLSLVGLKT
;
A
#
# COMPACT_ATOMS: atom_id res chain seq x y z
N MET A 1 75.25 10.48 -13.67
CA MET A 1 74.51 11.74 -13.93
C MET A 1 73.36 11.78 -12.93
N THR A 2 73.67 12.17 -11.69
CA THR A 2 73.42 13.52 -11.11
C THR A 2 71.92 13.76 -10.90
N GLN A 3 71.43 13.48 -9.70
CA GLN A 3 71.13 14.43 -8.59
C GLN A 3 69.67 14.90 -8.69
N SER A 4 68.74 14.50 -7.82
CA SER A 4 68.59 14.68 -6.37
C SER A 4 67.82 15.95 -5.98
N GLU A 5 66.85 15.73 -5.07
CA GLU A 5 66.33 16.66 -4.04
C GLU A 5 65.58 17.92 -4.51
N GLY A 6 64.54 18.40 -3.84
CA GLY A 6 63.95 18.08 -2.54
C GLY A 6 63.23 19.32 -1.99
N ALA A 7 62.27 19.10 -1.08
CA ALA A 7 61.87 20.00 0.02
C ALA A 7 61.21 21.37 -0.35
N GLU A 8 60.37 22.05 0.45
CA GLU A 8 59.73 21.83 1.75
C GLU A 8 58.67 22.95 1.97
N LEU A 9 57.91 22.76 3.05
CA LEU A 9 56.86 23.56 3.68
C LEU A 9 57.05 25.11 3.77
N LYS A 10 55.90 25.81 3.91
CA LYS A 10 55.54 26.66 5.08
C LYS A 10 54.10 27.21 4.94
N LYS A 11 53.17 26.84 5.82
CA LYS A 11 52.72 27.55 7.05
C LYS A 11 52.19 29.00 6.84
N GLY A 12 50.85 29.10 6.84
CA GLY A 12 50.07 29.80 7.88
C GLY A 12 49.80 31.31 7.76
N LYS A 13 48.53 31.69 7.87
CA LYS A 13 48.08 32.75 8.81
C LYS A 13 46.56 32.75 9.01
N LYS A 14 46.16 32.68 10.28
CA LYS A 14 44.86 33.09 10.81
C LYS A 14 44.75 34.62 10.76
N THR A 15 43.54 35.14 10.54
CA THR A 15 43.13 36.44 11.08
C THR A 15 41.68 36.37 11.57
N LYS A 16 41.52 36.69 12.86
CA LYS A 16 40.27 37.04 13.55
C LYS A 16 40.12 38.57 13.50
N HIS A 17 38.88 39.04 13.38
CA HIS A 17 38.31 40.29 13.96
C HIS A 17 36.80 40.03 13.98
N ASN A 18 36.04 39.96 15.07
CA ASN A 18 35.88 40.66 16.36
C ASN A 18 35.25 42.06 16.31
N HIS A 19 34.00 42.09 16.78
CA HIS A 19 33.23 43.11 17.52
C HIS A 19 32.97 44.54 16.98
N HIS A 20 31.67 44.85 16.85
CA HIS A 20 30.88 45.94 17.49
C HIS A 20 29.40 45.55 17.27
N ASN A 21 28.46 45.36 18.20
CA ASN A 21 28.02 45.97 19.47
C ASN A 21 27.42 47.38 19.36
N GLY A 22 26.14 47.49 19.72
CA GLY A 22 25.36 48.73 19.93
C GLY A 22 24.00 48.69 19.21
N LEU A 23 22.90 48.15 19.78
CA LEU A 23 22.00 48.70 20.82
C LEU A 23 21.08 49.86 20.37
N SER A 24 19.90 49.85 20.99
CA SER A 24 18.74 50.78 20.93
C SER A 24 17.66 50.38 19.92
N GLY A 25 16.41 50.12 20.30
CA GLY A 25 15.76 50.16 21.61
C GLY A 25 14.33 50.67 21.46
N SER A 26 13.41 50.00 22.17
CA SER A 26 12.12 50.52 22.69
C SER A 26 11.09 50.97 21.65
N SER A 27 9.78 50.82 21.82
CA SER A 27 8.88 50.84 23.00
C SER A 27 7.52 50.33 22.48
N ASP A 28 6.86 49.37 23.13
CA ASP A 28 5.95 49.50 24.29
C ASP A 28 4.55 50.05 23.98
N GLY A 29 3.56 49.46 24.67
CA GLY A 29 2.20 49.96 24.90
C GLY A 29 1.13 49.02 24.33
N SER A 30 0.61 48.03 25.08
CA SER A 30 -0.46 48.14 26.12
C SER A 30 -1.81 48.57 25.51
N ASP A 31 -2.91 47.83 25.66
CA ASP A 31 -3.79 47.74 26.85
C ASP A 31 -4.72 46.50 26.66
N ALA A 32 -4.94 45.59 27.62
CA ALA A 32 -5.72 45.66 28.87
C ALA A 32 -7.25 45.47 28.70
N GLU A 33 -7.77 44.50 29.48
CA GLU A 33 -9.14 44.34 30.01
C GLU A 33 -10.28 43.98 29.02
N THR A 34 -11.16 42.99 29.27
CA THR A 34 -12.05 42.91 30.45
C THR A 34 -12.65 41.50 30.59
N ALA A 35 -13.01 41.13 31.82
CA ALA A 35 -13.71 39.92 32.22
C ALA A 35 -15.25 40.04 32.15
N SER A 36 -15.95 38.90 32.00
CA SER A 36 -17.29 38.64 32.58
C SER A 36 -17.59 37.13 32.46
N GLN A 37 -17.57 36.33 33.55
CA GLN A 37 -18.73 35.93 34.39
C GLN A 37 -19.94 35.43 33.57
N ALA A 38 -20.27 34.13 33.57
CA ALA A 38 -20.95 33.33 34.61
C ALA A 38 -22.50 33.44 34.58
N SER A 39 -23.14 32.25 34.62
CA SER A 39 -24.54 31.90 34.99
C SER A 39 -25.21 31.06 33.87
N SER A 40 -25.60 29.79 34.01
CA SER A 40 -26.32 29.00 35.02
C SER A 40 -27.80 28.83 34.71
N SER A 41 -28.31 27.64 35.07
CA SER A 41 -29.71 27.17 35.09
C SER A 41 -30.23 26.58 33.77
N LYS A 42 -31.13 25.58 33.70
CA LYS A 42 -31.53 24.40 34.51
C LYS A 42 -32.88 23.98 33.87
N ARG A 43 -33.09 22.66 33.73
CA ARG A 43 -34.38 21.93 33.78
C ARG A 43 -35.31 21.88 32.54
N GLY A 44 -35.78 20.65 32.30
CA GLY A 44 -36.98 20.27 31.52
C GLY A 44 -36.82 18.92 30.83
N LYS A 45 -36.69 17.79 31.55
CA LYS A 45 -37.75 16.83 31.94
C LYS A 45 -38.56 16.21 30.76
N LYS A 46 -38.32 14.90 30.56
CA LYS A 46 -39.18 13.80 30.09
C LYS A 46 -40.16 14.05 28.92
N ASP A 47 -40.06 13.21 27.89
CA ASP A 47 -41.20 12.35 27.58
C ASP A 47 -40.81 10.96 27.04
N LYS A 48 -41.56 9.95 27.50
CA LYS A 48 -41.47 8.53 27.12
C LYS A 48 -42.82 8.17 26.50
N SER A 49 -42.86 7.78 25.23
CA SER A 49 -44.03 7.09 24.67
C SER A 49 -43.66 5.70 24.15
N LYS A 50 -44.03 4.70 24.93
CA LYS A 50 -44.25 3.31 24.50
C LYS A 50 -45.48 3.27 23.59
N ARG A 51 -45.43 2.52 22.48
CA ARG A 51 -46.59 1.79 21.93
C ARG A 51 -46.17 0.38 21.56
N LYS A 52 -47.04 -0.58 21.86
CA LYS A 52 -46.84 -2.03 21.88
C LYS A 52 -48.07 -2.66 21.22
N ARG A 53 -47.84 -3.57 20.25
CA ARG A 53 -48.70 -4.66 19.69
C ARG A 53 -50.00 -4.18 19.00
N GLU A 54 -50.61 -4.86 18.03
CA GLU A 54 -50.77 -6.30 17.66
C GLU A 54 -50.48 -6.48 16.13
N GLY A 55 -50.24 -7.63 15.51
CA GLY A 55 -50.63 -9.02 15.78
C GLY A 55 -51.78 -9.40 14.85
N ASP A 56 -51.50 -10.05 13.70
CA ASP A 56 -52.47 -10.89 12.98
C ASP A 56 -51.75 -11.89 12.05
N ASP A 57 -52.06 -13.16 12.26
CA ASP A 57 -51.66 -14.34 11.50
C ASP A 57 -52.53 -14.50 10.25
N ALA A 58 -51.92 -14.89 9.13
CA ALA A 58 -52.63 -15.55 8.04
C ALA A 58 -51.67 -16.48 7.27
N GLU A 59 -51.77 -17.78 7.57
CA GLU A 59 -51.26 -18.85 6.71
C GLU A 59 -52.10 -18.95 5.43
N LEU A 60 -51.47 -18.90 4.26
CA LEU A 60 -52.00 -19.53 3.05
C LEU A 60 -50.87 -20.20 2.25
N ASN A 61 -51.10 -21.49 2.02
CA ASN A 61 -50.26 -22.46 1.33
C ASN A 61 -50.37 -22.29 -0.19
N GLY A 62 -49.25 -22.34 -0.94
CA GLY A 62 -49.26 -22.13 -2.40
C GLY A 62 -47.91 -22.36 -3.09
N ASN A 63 -47.61 -23.61 -3.38
CA ASN A 63 -46.44 -24.15 -4.07
C ASN A 63 -46.06 -23.40 -5.38
N SER A 64 -44.84 -22.86 -5.51
CA SER A 64 -44.20 -22.64 -6.83
C SER A 64 -42.68 -22.38 -6.79
N LYS A 65 -41.94 -23.35 -7.35
CA LYS A 65 -40.64 -23.27 -8.06
C LYS A 65 -39.49 -22.45 -7.43
N LYS A 66 -38.50 -23.19 -6.93
CA LYS A 66 -37.13 -22.76 -6.56
C LYS A 66 -36.46 -21.88 -7.63
N HIS A 67 -36.29 -20.59 -7.37
CA HIS A 67 -35.27 -19.77 -8.03
C HIS A 67 -33.98 -19.76 -7.18
N ARG A 68 -32.95 -20.47 -7.66
CA ARG A 68 -31.58 -20.37 -7.14
C ARG A 68 -31.09 -18.92 -7.32
N ARG A 69 -30.69 -18.26 -6.24
CA ARG A 69 -29.98 -16.97 -6.25
C ARG A 69 -28.68 -17.10 -7.07
N PRO A 70 -28.39 -16.22 -8.04
CA PRO A 70 -27.10 -16.23 -8.71
C PRO A 70 -26.01 -15.74 -7.76
N SER A 71 -24.89 -16.46 -7.72
CA SER A 71 -23.69 -16.07 -7.00
C SER A 71 -23.11 -14.76 -7.55
N LEU A 72 -22.91 -13.79 -6.67
CA LEU A 72 -22.18 -12.55 -6.96
C LEU A 72 -20.74 -12.90 -7.34
N SER A 73 -20.45 -12.96 -8.64
CA SER A 73 -19.09 -13.19 -9.15
C SER A 73 -18.61 -12.10 -10.11
N ARG A 74 -19.33 -10.98 -10.23
CA ARG A 74 -18.84 -9.77 -10.90
C ARG A 74 -19.40 -8.52 -10.21
N PRO A 75 -18.57 -7.56 -9.78
CA PRO A 75 -19.06 -6.26 -9.33
C PRO A 75 -19.73 -5.52 -10.49
N ALA A 76 -20.71 -4.68 -10.17
CA ALA A 76 -21.36 -3.80 -11.15
C ALA A 76 -20.29 -2.96 -11.86
N ARG A 77 -20.30 -2.97 -13.19
CA ARG A 77 -19.40 -2.16 -14.02
C ARG A 77 -20.11 -0.88 -14.43
N ASP A 78 -19.40 0.24 -14.32
CA ASP A 78 -19.85 1.50 -14.91
C ASP A 78 -19.83 1.38 -16.44
N PRO A 79 -20.87 1.84 -17.17
CA PRO A 79 -20.88 1.85 -18.64
C PRO A 79 -19.66 2.52 -19.28
N ARG A 80 -18.97 3.41 -18.55
CA ARG A 80 -17.73 4.10 -18.98
C ARG A 80 -16.46 3.23 -18.90
N ASP A 81 -16.49 2.09 -18.22
CA ASP A 81 -15.34 1.17 -18.04
C ASP A 81 -15.30 0.04 -19.09
N THR A 82 -15.79 0.28 -20.30
CA THR A 82 -15.84 -0.78 -21.34
C THR A 82 -14.51 -0.90 -22.09
N THR A 83 -13.85 -2.05 -21.94
CA THR A 83 -12.80 -2.51 -22.88
C THR A 83 -13.45 -3.36 -23.97
N SER A 84 -13.26 -3.02 -25.25
CA SER A 84 -13.80 -3.81 -26.38
C SER A 84 -13.02 -5.12 -26.55
N SER A 85 -13.47 -6.21 -25.94
CA SER A 85 -13.09 -7.55 -26.41
C SER A 85 -14.21 -8.56 -26.18
N SER A 86 -14.84 -8.98 -27.26
CA SER A 86 -15.75 -10.12 -27.31
C SER A 86 -14.95 -11.42 -27.23
N SER A 87 -14.76 -11.97 -26.04
CA SER A 87 -14.09 -13.26 -25.87
C SER A 87 -15.07 -14.41 -26.15
N LYS A 88 -14.82 -15.16 -27.24
CA LYS A 88 -15.51 -16.43 -27.57
C LYS A 88 -15.32 -17.44 -26.43
N LYS A 89 -16.42 -18.04 -25.95
CA LYS A 89 -16.41 -19.11 -24.94
C LYS A 89 -15.83 -20.40 -25.51
N VAL A 90 -14.67 -20.85 -25.00
CA VAL A 90 -14.18 -22.23 -25.17
C VAL A 90 -14.71 -23.08 -24.01
N LYS A 91 -15.40 -24.19 -24.31
CA LYS A 91 -15.90 -25.15 -23.31
C LYS A 91 -14.75 -26.04 -22.81
N LYS A 92 -14.48 -26.03 -21.50
CA LYS A 92 -13.63 -27.05 -20.83
C LYS A 92 -14.49 -28.23 -20.38
N PRO A 93 -13.98 -29.48 -20.39
CA PRO A 93 -14.72 -30.64 -19.93
C PRO A 93 -14.88 -30.61 -18.41
N LYS A 94 -16.01 -31.16 -17.95
CA LYS A 94 -16.33 -31.32 -16.52
C LYS A 94 -15.43 -32.39 -15.93
N ASN A 95 -14.67 -32.06 -14.89
CA ASN A 95 -14.08 -33.07 -14.01
C ASN A 95 -14.66 -32.87 -12.60
N GLU A 96 -15.07 -33.98 -12.02
CA GLU A 96 -15.77 -34.11 -10.76
C GLU A 96 -14.82 -33.93 -9.57
N GLY A 97 -15.34 -33.49 -8.42
CA GLY A 97 -14.58 -33.29 -7.19
C GLY A 97 -14.16 -31.84 -6.97
N ALA A 98 -15.05 -31.05 -6.36
CA ALA A 98 -14.71 -29.74 -5.83
C ALA A 98 -13.77 -29.90 -4.62
N VAL A 99 -12.48 -30.10 -4.88
CA VAL A 99 -11.44 -29.82 -3.90
C VAL A 99 -11.39 -28.30 -3.77
N THR A 100 -11.98 -27.76 -2.71
CA THR A 100 -11.68 -26.40 -2.26
C THR A 100 -10.20 -26.37 -1.97
N ARG A 101 -9.38 -25.94 -2.96
CA ARG A 101 -7.95 -25.75 -2.77
C ARG A 101 -7.78 -24.83 -1.58
N SER A 102 -7.18 -25.34 -0.52
CA SER A 102 -6.70 -24.52 0.61
C SER A 102 -5.98 -23.30 0.03
N PRO A 103 -6.17 -22.09 0.58
CA PRO A 103 -5.52 -20.91 0.04
C PRO A 103 -4.01 -21.17 0.04
N SER A 104 -3.41 -21.28 -1.15
CA SER A 104 -1.98 -21.52 -1.30
C SER A 104 -1.21 -20.48 -0.47
N PRO A 105 -0.12 -20.89 0.18
CA PRO A 105 0.67 -20.01 1.04
C PRO A 105 1.05 -18.74 0.27
N VAL A 106 1.14 -17.62 0.99
CA VAL A 106 1.45 -16.34 0.34
C VAL A 106 2.92 -16.35 -0.09
N ILE A 107 3.77 -17.02 0.68
CA ILE A 107 5.17 -17.26 0.37
C ILE A 107 5.29 -18.67 -0.20
N ASP A 108 5.83 -18.80 -1.42
CA ASP A 108 6.05 -20.12 -2.03
C ASP A 108 7.29 -20.82 -1.40
N PHE A 109 7.50 -22.10 -1.69
CA PHE A 109 8.63 -22.89 -1.22
C PHE A 109 9.97 -22.20 -1.48
N ASP A 110 10.13 -21.56 -2.63
CA ASP A 110 11.34 -20.84 -3.03
C ASP A 110 11.47 -19.47 -2.32
N GLY A 111 10.42 -18.99 -1.66
CA GLY A 111 10.36 -17.67 -1.01
C GLY A 111 9.83 -16.56 -1.92
N LEU A 112 9.56 -16.86 -3.19
CA LEU A 112 8.86 -15.97 -4.10
C LEU A 112 7.39 -15.93 -3.71
N SER A 113 6.92 -14.77 -3.28
CA SER A 113 5.55 -14.66 -2.79
C SER A 113 4.56 -14.55 -3.95
N ARG A 114 3.95 -15.66 -4.39
CA ARG A 114 3.05 -15.76 -5.55
C ARG A 114 3.63 -15.15 -6.83
N PRO A 115 4.66 -15.78 -7.42
CA PRO A 115 5.27 -15.29 -8.65
C PRO A 115 4.25 -15.21 -9.79
N SER A 116 4.33 -14.18 -10.63
CA SER A 116 3.63 -14.15 -11.92
C SER A 116 4.23 -15.21 -12.85
N ILE A 117 3.50 -15.58 -13.91
CA ILE A 117 3.91 -16.66 -14.84
C ILE A 117 5.35 -16.46 -15.36
N GLY A 118 5.74 -15.23 -15.70
CA GLY A 118 7.08 -14.90 -16.19
C GLY A 118 8.05 -14.38 -15.11
N THR A 119 7.74 -14.48 -13.82
CA THR A 119 8.62 -13.98 -12.75
C THR A 119 9.92 -14.75 -12.71
N ARG A 120 9.87 -16.09 -12.83
CA ARG A 120 11.08 -16.93 -12.80
C ARG A 120 11.95 -16.68 -14.02
N GLU A 121 11.35 -16.68 -15.21
CA GLU A 121 12.05 -16.35 -16.46
C GLU A 121 12.78 -15.02 -16.36
N ARG A 122 12.16 -13.99 -15.78
CA ARG A 122 12.78 -12.68 -15.58
C ARG A 122 13.87 -12.69 -14.50
N LEU A 123 13.72 -13.47 -13.43
CA LEU A 123 14.72 -13.56 -12.35
C LEU A 123 15.98 -14.30 -12.81
N GLU A 124 15.81 -15.32 -13.65
CA GLU A 124 16.88 -16.22 -14.13
C GLU A 124 17.45 -15.76 -15.48
N GLU A 125 17.02 -14.61 -16.01
CA GLU A 125 17.42 -14.13 -17.34
C GLU A 125 18.91 -13.76 -17.38
N SER A 126 19.57 -14.04 -18.51
CA SER A 126 20.92 -13.57 -18.77
C SER A 126 20.94 -12.05 -19.05
N PRO A 127 22.10 -11.38 -18.92
CA PRO A 127 22.22 -9.96 -19.28
C PRO A 127 21.76 -9.65 -20.71
N GLU A 128 22.01 -10.55 -21.66
CA GLU A 128 21.58 -10.43 -23.06
C GLU A 128 20.06 -10.53 -23.19
N GLN A 129 19.43 -11.45 -22.46
CA GLN A 129 17.97 -11.60 -22.40
C GLN A 129 17.31 -10.37 -21.76
N ALA A 130 17.89 -9.83 -20.68
CA ALA A 130 17.42 -8.60 -20.04
C ALA A 130 17.48 -7.40 -21.00
N ALA A 131 18.58 -7.28 -21.75
CA ALA A 131 18.75 -6.23 -22.77
C ALA A 131 17.74 -6.37 -23.91
N ALA A 132 17.53 -7.59 -24.43
CA ALA A 132 16.53 -7.86 -25.46
C ALA A 132 15.10 -7.51 -25.00
N ARG A 133 14.76 -7.84 -23.74
CA ARG A 133 13.47 -7.48 -23.14
C ARG A 133 13.32 -5.96 -22.98
N LEU A 134 14.39 -5.25 -22.63
CA LEU A 134 14.40 -3.79 -22.54
C LEU A 134 14.16 -3.15 -23.91
N GLU A 135 14.84 -3.63 -24.96
CA GLU A 135 14.63 -3.15 -26.33
C GLU A 135 13.19 -3.41 -26.80
N LYS A 136 12.63 -4.57 -26.48
CA LYS A 136 11.22 -4.87 -26.76
C LYS A 136 10.26 -3.89 -26.06
N LEU A 137 10.51 -3.54 -24.80
CA LEU A 137 9.70 -2.55 -24.08
C LEU A 137 9.84 -1.15 -24.69
N LYS A 138 11.05 -0.73 -25.06
CA LYS A 138 11.28 0.54 -25.77
C LYS A 138 10.46 0.61 -27.05
N GLY A 139 10.50 -0.44 -27.87
CA GLY A 139 9.68 -0.53 -29.08
C GLY A 139 8.18 -0.35 -28.79
N ALA A 140 7.66 -1.04 -27.78
CA ALA A 140 6.26 -0.91 -27.39
C ALA A 140 5.89 0.51 -26.91
N VAL A 141 6.76 1.16 -26.13
CA VAL A 141 6.52 2.55 -25.68
C VAL A 141 6.58 3.52 -26.85
N ARG A 142 7.52 3.34 -27.79
CA ARG A 142 7.56 4.14 -29.02
C ARG A 142 6.23 4.02 -29.77
N THR A 143 5.73 2.80 -29.96
CA THR A 143 4.41 2.58 -30.59
C THR A 143 3.28 3.28 -29.82
N ILE A 144 3.30 3.29 -28.49
CA ILE A 144 2.32 4.05 -27.69
C ILE A 144 2.40 5.55 -28.02
N LEU A 145 3.60 6.13 -28.10
CA LEU A 145 3.79 7.55 -28.43
C LEU A 145 3.23 7.88 -29.82
N GLU A 146 3.53 7.06 -30.82
CA GLU A 146 2.99 7.19 -32.18
C GLU A 146 1.46 7.11 -32.17
N CYS A 147 0.89 6.14 -31.44
CA CYS A 147 -0.56 5.95 -31.37
C CYS A 147 -1.31 7.09 -30.66
N VAL A 148 -0.66 7.83 -29.76
CA VAL A 148 -1.27 9.03 -29.13
C VAL A 148 -1.09 10.29 -29.98
N GLY A 149 -0.44 10.19 -31.15
CA GLY A 149 -0.23 11.29 -32.08
C GLY A 149 0.99 12.16 -31.77
N GLU A 150 1.93 11.68 -30.94
CA GLU A 150 3.20 12.36 -30.69
C GLU A 150 4.25 12.01 -31.76
N ASP A 151 5.22 12.91 -31.96
CA ASP A 151 6.44 12.65 -32.72
C ASP A 151 7.51 12.04 -31.79
N PRO A 152 7.83 10.73 -31.89
CA PRO A 152 8.79 10.09 -30.99
C PRO A 152 10.23 10.59 -31.17
N ASP A 153 10.53 11.23 -32.31
CA ASP A 153 11.89 11.67 -32.64
C ASP A 153 12.18 13.12 -32.18
N ARG A 154 11.18 13.81 -31.59
CA ARG A 154 11.40 15.17 -31.05
C ARG A 154 12.31 15.17 -29.81
N PRO A 155 13.14 16.22 -29.59
CA PRO A 155 14.18 16.21 -28.56
C PRO A 155 13.70 15.91 -27.13
N GLY A 156 12.49 16.35 -26.76
CA GLY A 156 11.96 16.18 -25.39
C GLY A 156 11.59 14.74 -25.03
N ILE A 157 11.23 13.90 -26.00
CA ILE A 157 10.77 12.52 -25.76
C ILE A 157 11.56 11.45 -26.52
N LEU A 158 12.63 11.84 -27.21
CA LEU A 158 13.54 10.92 -27.90
C LEU A 158 13.98 9.73 -27.01
N ASP A 159 14.31 10.00 -25.75
CA ASP A 159 14.73 8.97 -24.78
C ASP A 159 13.60 8.48 -23.86
N THR A 160 12.37 8.97 -24.04
CA THR A 160 11.21 8.55 -23.24
C THR A 160 10.94 7.05 -23.32
N PRO A 161 11.04 6.36 -24.47
CA PRO A 161 10.88 4.91 -24.51
C PRO A 161 11.80 4.14 -23.57
N ARG A 162 13.08 4.55 -23.47
CA ARG A 162 14.06 3.94 -22.55
C ARG A 162 13.71 4.26 -21.10
N ARG A 163 13.51 5.54 -20.77
CA ARG A 163 13.19 5.98 -19.40
C ARG A 163 11.91 5.33 -18.87
N TYR A 164 10.86 5.25 -19.69
CA TYR A 164 9.60 4.62 -19.30
C TYR A 164 9.76 3.11 -19.08
N ALA A 165 10.49 2.42 -19.97
CA ALA A 165 10.75 0.99 -19.82
C ALA A 165 11.50 0.69 -18.52
N GLU A 166 12.57 1.44 -18.22
CA GLU A 166 13.31 1.32 -16.96
C GLU A 166 12.43 1.62 -15.74
N ALA A 167 11.61 2.67 -15.80
CA ALA A 167 10.67 3.01 -14.72
C ALA A 167 9.65 1.88 -14.47
N MET A 168 9.06 1.31 -15.53
CA MET A 168 8.11 0.20 -15.40
C MET A 168 8.76 -1.05 -14.79
N LEU A 169 10.01 -1.33 -15.13
CA LEU A 169 10.76 -2.44 -14.54
C LEU A 169 11.06 -2.21 -13.05
N PHE A 170 11.32 -0.97 -12.65
CA PHE A 170 11.46 -0.58 -11.26
C PHE A 170 10.15 -0.68 -10.48
N PHE A 171 9.04 -0.19 -11.05
CA PHE A 171 7.71 -0.27 -10.42
C PHE A 171 7.24 -1.71 -10.22
N THR A 172 7.78 -2.66 -10.98
CA THR A 172 7.44 -4.09 -10.93
C THR A 172 8.56 -4.98 -10.37
N LYS A 173 9.60 -4.40 -9.75
CA LYS A 173 10.77 -5.17 -9.27
C LYS A 173 10.42 -6.15 -8.14
N GLY A 174 9.33 -5.92 -7.41
CA GLY A 174 8.89 -6.73 -6.27
C GLY A 174 8.41 -8.14 -6.64
N TYR A 175 8.22 -8.44 -7.93
CA TYR A 175 8.03 -9.82 -8.38
C TYR A 175 9.29 -10.68 -8.20
N GLN A 176 10.48 -10.09 -8.38
CA GLN A 176 11.77 -10.79 -8.33
C GLN A 176 12.38 -10.84 -6.92
N GLN A 177 11.70 -10.27 -5.93
CA GLN A 177 12.22 -10.22 -4.57
C GLN A 177 11.78 -11.45 -3.78
N ASN A 178 12.70 -11.97 -2.97
CA ASN A 178 12.44 -13.05 -2.05
C ASN A 178 12.22 -12.48 -0.64
N VAL A 179 11.15 -12.92 0.01
CA VAL A 179 10.82 -12.39 1.33
C VAL A 179 11.80 -12.85 2.41
N ARG A 180 12.40 -14.04 2.28
CA ARG A 180 13.40 -14.56 3.22
C ARG A 180 14.67 -13.74 3.16
N ASP A 181 15.11 -13.35 1.97
CA ASP A 181 16.27 -12.49 1.76
C ASP A 181 16.02 -11.08 2.29
N ILE A 182 14.79 -10.56 2.19
CA ILE A 182 14.43 -9.28 2.79
C ILE A 182 14.57 -9.35 4.32
N VAL A 183 14.01 -10.38 4.94
CA VAL A 183 14.09 -10.57 6.40
C VAL A 183 15.54 -10.76 6.83
N ASN A 184 16.32 -11.54 6.10
CA ASN A 184 17.74 -11.81 6.33
C ASN A 184 18.05 -12.17 7.80
N ASN A 185 17.30 -13.13 8.35
CA ASN A 185 17.42 -13.60 9.73
C ASN A 185 17.32 -12.50 10.81
N ALA A 186 16.78 -11.32 10.49
CA ALA A 186 16.56 -10.23 11.46
C ALA A 186 15.32 -10.49 12.32
N ILE A 187 15.26 -11.67 12.92
CA ILE A 187 14.24 -12.10 13.89
C ILE A 187 14.96 -12.36 15.20
N PHE A 188 14.52 -11.69 16.25
CA PHE A 188 15.17 -11.69 17.56
C PHE A 188 14.22 -12.25 18.60
N GLN A 189 14.77 -13.00 19.56
CA GLN A 189 13.99 -13.44 20.72
C GLN A 189 14.03 -12.35 21.78
N GLU A 190 12.95 -11.58 21.84
CA GLU A 190 12.70 -10.65 22.92
C GLU A 190 11.45 -11.13 23.65
N GLY A 191 11.48 -11.16 24.99
CA GLY A 191 10.33 -11.52 25.83
C GLY A 191 9.19 -10.49 25.78
N HIS A 192 9.07 -9.75 24.67
CA HIS A 192 8.07 -8.75 24.41
C HIS A 192 6.82 -9.42 23.86
N ASN A 193 5.68 -9.22 24.52
CA ASN A 193 4.39 -9.78 24.12
C ASN A 193 3.30 -8.69 23.95
N GLU A 194 3.70 -7.43 23.92
CA GLU A 194 2.83 -6.28 23.69
C GLU A 194 2.75 -5.93 22.20
N MET A 195 1.77 -5.11 21.83
CA MET A 195 1.55 -4.69 20.46
C MET A 195 2.71 -3.83 19.93
N VAL A 196 3.27 -4.22 18.78
CA VAL A 196 4.25 -3.42 18.03
C VAL A 196 3.56 -2.83 16.81
N ILE A 197 3.72 -1.52 16.59
CA ILE A 197 3.12 -0.79 15.46
C ILE A 197 4.21 -0.06 14.66
N VAL A 198 4.23 -0.29 13.36
CA VAL A 198 4.96 0.52 12.37
C VAL A 198 3.92 1.24 11.53
N LYS A 199 3.76 2.55 11.75
CA LYS A 199 2.74 3.37 11.10
C LYS A 199 3.35 4.37 10.11
N ASP A 200 2.50 4.91 9.24
CA ASP A 200 2.86 5.92 8.25
C ASP A 200 3.90 5.43 7.23
N ILE A 201 3.84 4.14 6.86
CA ILE A 201 4.70 3.58 5.83
C ILE A 201 4.17 4.07 4.48
N GLU A 202 4.94 4.90 3.79
CA GLU A 202 4.58 5.38 2.46
C GLU A 202 4.63 4.23 1.44
N ILE A 203 3.55 4.08 0.67
CA ILE A 203 3.38 3.03 -0.32
C ILE A 203 3.10 3.66 -1.68
N PHE A 204 3.85 3.20 -2.67
CA PHE A 204 3.65 3.49 -4.09
C PHE A 204 3.45 2.18 -4.83
N SER A 205 2.30 2.03 -5.50
CA SER A 205 1.97 0.83 -6.25
C SER A 205 1.26 1.15 -7.55
N GLN A 206 1.06 0.13 -8.39
CA GLN A 206 0.56 0.27 -9.75
C GLN A 206 -0.79 -0.45 -9.86
N CYS A 207 -1.86 0.27 -10.20
CA CYS A 207 -3.16 -0.37 -10.41
C CYS A 207 -3.11 -1.31 -11.61
N GLU A 208 -3.39 -2.60 -11.41
CA GLU A 208 -3.28 -3.60 -12.48
C GLU A 208 -4.27 -3.40 -13.62
N HIS A 209 -5.40 -2.73 -13.36
CA HIS A 209 -6.43 -2.50 -14.37
C HIS A 209 -6.06 -1.43 -15.40
N HIS A 210 -5.24 -0.45 -15.00
CA HIS A 210 -4.99 0.75 -15.80
C HIS A 210 -3.52 1.07 -15.98
N LEU A 211 -2.62 0.36 -15.28
CA LEU A 211 -1.21 0.71 -15.20
C LEU A 211 -0.98 2.16 -14.77
N VAL A 212 -1.87 2.67 -13.90
CA VAL A 212 -1.82 4.03 -13.31
C VAL A 212 -1.56 3.93 -11.80
N PRO A 213 -0.71 4.79 -11.21
CA PRO A 213 -0.31 4.61 -9.81
C PRO A 213 -1.46 4.79 -8.82
N PHE A 214 -1.33 4.13 -7.67
CA PHE A 214 -2.02 4.51 -6.46
C PHE A 214 -1.00 4.65 -5.33
N THR A 215 -1.18 5.66 -4.50
CA THR A 215 -0.19 6.06 -3.49
C THR A 215 -0.88 6.35 -2.17
N GLY A 216 -0.24 6.00 -1.07
CA GLY A 216 -0.86 6.18 0.23
C GLY A 216 0.03 5.73 1.37
N LYS A 217 -0.60 5.41 2.50
CA LYS A 217 0.07 4.98 3.71
C LYS A 217 -0.44 3.62 4.15
N MET A 218 0.48 2.83 4.68
CA MET A 218 0.18 1.57 5.32
C MET A 218 0.61 1.62 6.79
N HIS A 219 -0.25 1.09 7.64
CA HIS A 219 -0.04 0.96 9.07
C HIS A 219 -0.09 -0.54 9.40
N ILE A 220 0.96 -1.04 10.02
CA ILE A 220 1.16 -2.46 10.28
C ILE A 220 1.38 -2.65 11.78
N ALA A 221 0.62 -3.56 12.36
CA ALA A 221 0.79 -3.97 13.74
C ALA A 221 0.88 -5.49 13.84
N TYR A 222 1.63 -5.97 14.84
CA TYR A 222 1.64 -7.37 15.22
C TYR A 222 1.81 -7.51 16.73
N ILE A 223 1.34 -8.63 17.28
CA ILE A 223 1.56 -9.00 18.69
C ILE A 223 2.52 -10.18 18.69
N PRO A 224 3.78 -10.00 19.12
CA PRO A 224 4.79 -11.04 19.08
C PRO A 224 4.40 -12.28 19.89
N LYS A 225 5.01 -13.41 19.55
CA LYS A 225 5.04 -14.62 20.38
C LYS A 225 6.50 -14.93 20.73
N ASN A 226 7.10 -14.10 21.60
CA ASN A 226 8.53 -14.11 21.96
C ASN A 226 9.52 -13.82 20.81
N GLN A 227 9.05 -13.50 19.61
CA GLN A 227 9.89 -13.19 18.44
C GLN A 227 9.51 -11.85 17.85
N VAL A 228 10.48 -10.95 17.73
CA VAL A 228 10.34 -9.64 17.11
C VAL A 228 11.14 -9.58 15.81
N ILE A 229 10.71 -8.76 14.86
CA ILE A 229 11.43 -8.53 13.62
C ILE A 229 12.14 -7.18 13.67
N GLY A 230 13.30 -7.07 13.03
CA GLY A 230 13.93 -5.77 12.81
C GLY A 230 12.95 -4.80 12.14
N LEU A 231 12.70 -3.64 12.76
CA LEU A 231 11.63 -2.72 12.34
C LEU A 231 11.70 -2.33 10.87
N SER A 232 12.92 -2.17 10.32
CA SER A 232 13.15 -1.82 8.92
C SER A 232 12.69 -2.89 7.93
N LYS A 233 12.44 -4.13 8.37
CA LYS A 233 11.97 -5.23 7.50
C LYS A 233 10.49 -5.12 7.18
N ILE A 234 9.68 -4.56 8.08
CA ILE A 234 8.24 -4.40 7.88
C ILE A 234 7.94 -3.50 6.66
N PRO A 235 8.52 -2.29 6.53
CA PRO A 235 8.36 -1.49 5.32
C PRO A 235 8.91 -2.16 4.05
N ARG A 236 10.02 -2.91 4.15
CA ARG A 236 10.60 -3.61 3.00
C ARG A 236 9.69 -4.73 2.47
N ILE A 237 9.02 -5.46 3.37
CA ILE A 237 8.01 -6.46 3.00
C ILE A 237 6.84 -5.76 2.30
N ALA A 238 6.34 -4.65 2.86
CA ALA A 238 5.28 -3.88 2.23
C ALA A 238 5.67 -3.37 0.83
N GLU A 239 6.89 -2.84 0.68
CA GLU A 239 7.41 -2.39 -0.62
C GLU A 239 7.55 -3.53 -1.62
N MET A 240 8.01 -4.72 -1.21
CA MET A 240 8.09 -5.89 -2.09
C MET A 240 6.75 -6.23 -2.73
N PHE A 241 5.65 -6.19 -1.98
CA PHE A 241 4.32 -6.44 -2.55
C PHE A 241 3.78 -5.23 -3.32
N ALA A 242 4.11 -4.01 -2.90
CA ALA A 242 3.66 -2.78 -3.57
C ALA A 242 4.32 -2.58 -4.94
N ARG A 243 5.56 -3.04 -5.13
CA ARG A 243 6.30 -2.97 -6.41
C ARG A 243 5.88 -4.07 -7.39
N ARG A 244 4.57 -4.17 -7.61
CA ARG A 244 3.86 -5.11 -8.48
C ARG A 244 2.66 -4.41 -9.11
N LEU A 245 2.06 -5.04 -10.11
CA LEU A 245 0.70 -4.71 -10.53
C LEU A 245 -0.26 -5.24 -9.47
N GLN A 246 -1.10 -4.37 -8.92
CA GLN A 246 -1.87 -4.65 -7.70
C GLN A 246 -3.30 -4.15 -7.76
N ILE A 247 -4.09 -4.73 -6.85
CA ILE A 247 -5.34 -4.22 -6.30
C ILE A 247 -5.11 -3.99 -4.81
N GLN A 248 -5.61 -2.88 -4.24
CA GLN A 248 -5.29 -2.45 -2.87
C GLN A 248 -5.68 -3.52 -1.82
N GLU A 249 -6.82 -4.17 -2.00
CA GLU A 249 -7.34 -5.26 -1.16
C GLU A 249 -6.37 -6.44 -1.14
N ARG A 250 -5.80 -6.79 -2.31
CA ARG A 250 -4.82 -7.88 -2.45
C ARG A 250 -3.52 -7.51 -1.76
N LEU A 251 -2.99 -6.32 -2.05
CA LEU A 251 -1.77 -5.81 -1.42
C LEU A 251 -1.84 -5.84 0.11
N THR A 252 -2.95 -5.32 0.67
CA THR A 252 -3.18 -5.30 2.12
C THR A 252 -3.17 -6.71 2.72
N LYS A 253 -3.84 -7.65 2.05
CA LYS A 253 -3.92 -9.05 2.48
C LYS A 253 -2.59 -9.78 2.34
N GLU A 254 -1.85 -9.56 1.26
CA GLU A 254 -0.55 -10.20 1.02
C GLU A 254 0.47 -9.81 2.09
N VAL A 255 0.54 -8.52 2.44
CA VAL A 255 1.43 -8.03 3.51
C VAL A 255 1.08 -8.65 4.86
N ALA A 256 -0.20 -8.66 5.25
CA ALA A 256 -0.64 -9.23 6.52
C ALA A 256 -0.29 -10.71 6.65
N ASN A 257 -0.54 -11.49 5.58
CA ASN A 257 -0.26 -12.91 5.56
C ASN A 257 1.24 -13.21 5.53
N ALA A 258 2.04 -12.44 4.79
CA ALA A 258 3.49 -12.64 4.76
C ALA A 258 4.11 -12.45 6.15
N ILE A 259 3.69 -11.40 6.88
CA ILE A 259 4.15 -11.16 8.26
C ILE A 259 3.69 -12.30 9.19
N MET A 260 2.43 -12.74 9.05
CA MET A 260 1.89 -13.85 9.83
C MET A 260 2.68 -15.15 9.60
N GLU A 261 3.07 -15.42 8.35
CA GLU A 261 3.78 -16.63 7.96
C GLU A 261 5.25 -16.62 8.44
N ILE A 262 5.93 -15.48 8.34
CA ILE A 262 7.33 -15.32 8.74
C ILE A 262 7.51 -15.33 10.25
N LEU A 263 6.73 -14.51 10.97
CA LEU A 263 6.93 -14.30 12.41
C LEU A 263 6.10 -15.23 13.29
N LYS A 264 5.05 -15.85 12.73
CA LYS A 264 4.05 -16.64 13.46
C LYS A 264 3.61 -15.93 14.76
N PRO A 265 3.25 -14.63 14.70
CA PRO A 265 2.89 -13.85 15.87
C PRO A 265 1.52 -14.30 16.41
N GLN A 266 1.12 -13.78 17.58
CA GLN A 266 -0.23 -14.02 18.10
C GLN A 266 -1.30 -13.42 17.18
N GLY A 267 -0.99 -12.32 16.48
CA GLY A 267 -1.84 -11.72 15.46
C GLY A 267 -1.13 -10.63 14.68
N VAL A 268 -1.70 -10.27 13.53
CA VAL A 268 -1.25 -9.19 12.65
C VAL A 268 -2.46 -8.33 12.27
N ALA A 269 -2.28 -7.02 12.17
CA ALA A 269 -3.23 -6.11 11.57
C ALA A 269 -2.52 -5.19 10.57
N VAL A 270 -3.11 -5.04 9.39
CA VAL A 270 -2.65 -4.11 8.36
C VAL A 270 -3.81 -3.25 7.95
N VAL A 271 -3.61 -1.94 7.92
CA VAL A 271 -4.53 -0.98 7.31
C VAL A 271 -3.78 -0.18 6.27
N MET A 272 -4.39 0.04 5.12
CA MET A 272 -3.86 0.88 4.06
C MET A 272 -4.93 1.90 3.67
N GLU A 273 -4.53 3.17 3.63
CA GLU A 273 -5.29 4.25 3.02
C GLU A 273 -4.54 4.73 1.79
N SER A 274 -5.21 4.85 0.64
CA SER A 274 -4.55 5.36 -0.56
C SER A 274 -5.48 6.13 -1.51
N SER A 275 -4.86 7.01 -2.28
CA SER A 275 -5.49 7.70 -3.42
C SER A 275 -5.11 6.99 -4.72
N HIS A 276 -6.10 6.78 -5.58
CA HIS A 276 -5.95 6.07 -6.84
C HIS A 276 -5.97 7.06 -7.99
N LEU A 277 -4.84 7.23 -8.71
CA LEU A 277 -4.80 8.20 -9.81
C LEU A 277 -5.76 7.83 -10.94
N CYS A 278 -6.12 6.54 -11.09
CA CYS A 278 -7.16 6.12 -12.03
C CYS A 278 -8.57 6.69 -11.71
N MET A 279 -8.81 7.14 -10.49
CA MET A 279 -10.03 7.86 -10.07
C MET A 279 -9.85 9.37 -10.01
N VAL A 280 -8.61 9.85 -9.82
CA VAL A 280 -8.29 11.28 -9.66
C VAL A 280 -8.12 11.98 -11.01
N MET A 281 -7.27 11.45 -11.89
CA MET A 281 -6.88 12.15 -13.13
C MET A 281 -7.71 11.73 -14.35
N ARG A 282 -8.55 10.70 -14.22
CA ARG A 282 -9.45 10.20 -15.28
C ARG A 282 -10.72 9.61 -14.66
N GLY A 283 -11.65 9.18 -15.53
CA GLY A 283 -12.88 8.51 -15.09
C GLY A 283 -13.78 9.43 -14.26
N VAL A 284 -13.96 9.10 -12.98
CA VAL A 284 -14.84 9.85 -12.06
C VAL A 284 -14.26 11.18 -11.54
N GLN A 285 -12.94 11.38 -11.70
CA GLN A 285 -12.21 12.61 -11.38
C GLN A 285 -12.48 13.16 -9.96
N LYS A 286 -12.38 12.31 -8.94
CA LYS A 286 -12.54 12.70 -7.53
C LYS A 286 -11.18 12.84 -6.85
N THR A 287 -10.77 14.08 -6.62
CA THR A 287 -9.44 14.44 -6.09
C THR A 287 -9.30 14.20 -4.59
N THR A 288 -10.40 14.20 -3.84
CA THR A 288 -10.40 14.09 -2.38
C THR A 288 -10.71 12.69 -1.87
N THR A 289 -11.12 11.77 -2.75
CA THR A 289 -11.49 10.42 -2.33
C THR A 289 -10.25 9.59 -1.99
N SER A 290 -10.28 8.98 -0.81
CA SER A 290 -9.33 7.94 -0.40
C SER A 290 -10.05 6.61 -0.20
N THR A 291 -9.33 5.52 -0.42
CA THR A 291 -9.81 4.15 -0.20
C THR A 291 -9.07 3.56 0.99
N ILE A 292 -9.80 3.07 1.97
CA ILE A 292 -9.25 2.39 3.14
C ILE A 292 -9.54 0.89 3.04
N THR A 293 -8.50 0.07 3.16
CA THR A 293 -8.58 -1.40 3.22
C THR A 293 -7.90 -1.89 4.49
N SER A 294 -8.40 -2.98 5.06
CA SER A 294 -7.76 -3.59 6.23
C SER A 294 -7.75 -5.11 6.13
N CYS A 295 -6.76 -5.73 6.77
CA CYS A 295 -6.67 -7.17 6.97
C CYS A 295 -6.20 -7.44 8.39
N VAL A 296 -7.01 -8.15 9.17
CA VAL A 296 -6.71 -8.54 10.55
C VAL A 296 -6.65 -10.06 10.64
N LEU A 297 -5.67 -10.57 11.38
CA LEU A 297 -5.38 -11.99 11.55
C LEU A 297 -5.09 -12.30 13.02
N GLY A 298 -5.44 -13.51 13.47
CA GLY A 298 -5.08 -14.01 14.80
C GLY A 298 -5.73 -13.19 15.94
N ALA A 299 -4.93 -12.70 16.88
CA ALA A 299 -5.42 -11.96 18.05
C ALA A 299 -6.27 -10.73 17.67
N PHE A 300 -5.94 -10.00 16.60
CA PHE A 300 -6.71 -8.83 16.13
C PHE A 300 -8.08 -9.21 15.54
N GLU A 301 -8.20 -10.40 14.96
CA GLU A 301 -9.47 -10.91 14.44
C GLU A 301 -10.36 -11.36 15.61
N LYS A 302 -9.78 -12.07 16.59
CA LYS A 302 -10.49 -12.68 17.71
C LYS A 302 -10.86 -11.70 18.83
N LYS A 303 -10.06 -10.67 19.07
CA LYS A 303 -10.21 -9.73 20.19
C LYS A 303 -10.51 -8.32 19.69
N GLU A 304 -11.78 -7.95 19.77
CA GLU A 304 -12.24 -6.62 19.34
C GLU A 304 -11.51 -5.47 20.06
N LYS A 305 -11.27 -5.58 21.38
CA LYS A 305 -10.55 -4.56 22.15
C LYS A 305 -9.16 -4.27 21.58
N THR A 306 -8.41 -5.32 21.24
CA THR A 306 -7.08 -5.22 20.62
C THR A 306 -7.13 -4.58 19.23
N ARG A 307 -8.17 -4.89 18.44
CA ARG A 307 -8.38 -4.26 17.14
C ARG A 307 -8.69 -2.77 17.28
N ASN A 308 -9.57 -2.41 18.22
CA ASN A 308 -9.96 -1.02 18.45
C ASN A 308 -8.79 -0.18 19.00
N GLU A 309 -7.95 -0.78 19.85
CA GLU A 309 -6.70 -0.17 20.31
C GLU A 309 -5.79 0.18 19.13
N PHE A 310 -5.55 -0.76 18.22
CA PHE A 310 -4.75 -0.52 17.02
C PHE A 310 -5.33 0.59 16.14
N LEU A 311 -6.62 0.53 15.81
CA LEU A 311 -7.29 1.54 14.97
C LEU A 311 -7.17 2.94 15.59
N SER A 312 -7.37 3.05 16.91
CA SER A 312 -7.18 4.29 17.66
C SER A 312 -5.75 4.83 17.57
N LEU A 313 -4.74 3.98 17.77
CA LEU A 313 -3.31 4.36 17.74
C LEU A 313 -2.81 4.82 16.36
N VAL A 314 -3.46 4.37 15.29
CA VAL A 314 -3.17 4.81 13.91
C VAL A 314 -4.04 5.99 13.46
N GLY A 315 -4.88 6.54 14.35
CA GLY A 315 -5.69 7.72 14.07
C GLY A 315 -6.98 7.46 13.30
N LEU A 316 -7.36 6.19 13.14
CA LEU A 316 -8.64 5.79 12.55
C LEU A 316 -9.66 5.66 13.66
N LYS A 317 -10.45 6.71 13.88
CA LYS A 317 -11.53 6.70 14.87
C LYS A 317 -12.62 5.72 14.44
N THR A 318 -12.83 4.68 15.24
CA THR A 318 -14.00 3.78 15.18
C THR A 318 -15.24 4.44 15.77
#